data_AF-A0A392SN28-F1
#
_entry.id   AF-A0A392SN28-F1
#
_cell.length_a   1.000
_cell.length_b   1.000
_cell.length_c   1.000
_cell.angle_alpha   90.00
_cell.angle_beta   90.00
_cell.angle_gamma   90.00
#
_symmetry.space_group_name_H-M   'P 1'
#
loop_
_entity.id
_entity.type
_entity.pdbx_description
1 polymer ?
#
loop_
_entity_poly.entity_id
_entity_poly.type
_entity_poly.pdbx_seq_one_letter_code
_entity_poly.pdbx_strand_id
1 'polypeptide(L)' 'MSKRGFGDGLWCIVGDFNAVRRREERRGIGANDNTSLERVEFDAFVVGMLLEDLSPVGETSLGSIQME' A
#
# COMPACT_ATOMS: atom_id res chain seq x y z
N MET A 1 26.28 14.17 -5.44
CA MET A 1 25.52 13.58 -6.56
C MET A 1 26.27 12.37 -7.06
N SER A 2 25.78 11.15 -6.81
CA SER A 2 26.44 9.93 -7.25
C SER A 2 26.48 9.87 -8.79
N LYS A 3 27.65 9.52 -9.33
CA LYS A 3 28.06 9.58 -10.74
C LYS A 3 27.55 8.41 -11.60
N ARG A 4 26.49 7.76 -11.14
CA ARG A 4 25.73 6.74 -11.86
C ARG A 4 24.30 7.25 -11.79
N GLY A 5 23.68 7.57 -12.93
CA GLY A 5 22.28 8.01 -12.96
C GLY A 5 21.42 7.12 -12.07
N PHE A 6 20.30 7.65 -11.55
CA PHE A 6 19.35 6.88 -10.72
C PHE A 6 19.24 5.48 -11.31
N GLY A 7 19.82 4.50 -10.61
CA GLY A 7 19.87 3.14 -11.10
C GLY A 7 18.46 2.64 -11.30
N ASP A 8 18.33 1.48 -11.92
CA ASP A 8 17.10 0.68 -11.98
C ASP A 8 16.73 0.15 -10.56
N GLY A 9 16.77 1.05 -9.58
CA GLY A 9 16.77 0.79 -8.16
C GLY A 9 15.36 0.83 -7.65
N LEU A 10 14.96 -0.25 -6.99
CA LEU A 10 13.73 -0.32 -6.23
C LEU A 10 13.70 0.83 -5.21
N TRP A 11 12.62 1.58 -5.22
CA TRP A 11 12.35 2.68 -4.32
C TRP A 11 11.08 2.37 -3.54
N CYS A 12 11.01 2.82 -2.29
CA CYS A 12 9.83 2.70 -1.45
C CYS A 12 9.46 4.08 -0.91
N ILE A 13 8.15 4.34 -0.79
CA ILE A 13 7.64 5.49 -0.04
C ILE A 13 7.20 4.97 1.32
N VAL A 14 7.67 5.62 2.38
CA VAL A 14 7.28 5.31 3.76
C VAL A 14 6.87 6.62 4.43
N GLY A 15 5.72 6.63 5.07
CA GLY A 15 5.19 7.78 5.77
C GLY A 15 3.80 7.48 6.34
N ASP A 16 3.31 8.41 7.16
CA ASP A 16 1.91 8.41 7.55
C ASP A 16 1.11 9.11 6.45
N PHE A 17 0.39 8.32 5.66
CA PHE A 17 -0.49 8.83 4.60
C PHE A 17 -1.83 9.34 5.16
N ASN A 18 -2.10 9.08 6.44
CA ASN A 18 -3.36 9.40 7.11
C ASN A 18 -4.59 8.93 6.31
N ALA A 19 -4.45 7.78 5.63
CA ALA A 19 -5.48 7.19 4.80
C ALA A 19 -5.54 5.66 4.98
N VAL A 20 -6.75 5.11 4.90
CA VAL A 20 -6.99 3.66 5.03
C VAL A 20 -7.34 3.04 3.67
N ARG A 21 -6.45 2.20 3.14
CA ARG A 21 -6.58 1.64 1.79
C ARG A 21 -7.47 0.42 1.72
N ARG A 22 -7.50 -0.46 2.73
CA ARG A 22 -8.43 -1.60 2.79
C ARG A 22 -9.42 -1.44 3.92
N ARG A 23 -10.69 -1.76 3.69
CA ARG A 23 -11.74 -1.50 4.67
C ARG A 23 -11.47 -2.30 5.95
N GLU A 24 -10.89 -3.47 5.76
CA GLU A 24 -10.52 -4.46 6.77
C GLU A 24 -9.39 -3.95 7.67
N GLU A 25 -8.57 -2.99 7.21
CA GLU A 25 -7.53 -2.35 8.03
C GLU A 25 -8.14 -1.40 9.08
N ARG A 26 -9.33 -0.86 8.81
CA ARG A 26 -10.00 0.06 9.74
C ARG A 26 -10.69 -0.73 10.85
N ARG A 27 -10.21 -0.59 12.09
CA ARG A 27 -10.85 -1.19 13.27
C ARG A 27 -11.86 -0.21 13.90
N GLY A 28 -12.95 -0.76 14.43
CA GLY A 28 -13.89 -0.01 15.28
C GLY A 28 -14.98 0.79 14.57
N ILE A 29 -15.17 0.60 13.25
CA ILE A 29 -16.28 1.24 12.51
C ILE A 29 -17.28 0.19 12.04
N GLY A 30 -18.57 0.49 12.24
CA GLY A 30 -19.67 -0.40 11.88
C GLY A 30 -19.73 -0.71 10.38
N ALA A 31 -20.53 -1.70 10.01
CA ALA A 31 -20.60 -2.23 8.64
C ALA A 31 -21.04 -1.23 7.55
N ASN A 32 -21.36 0.03 7.92
CA ASN A 32 -21.86 1.09 7.06
C ASN A 32 -20.83 2.19 6.76
N ASP A 33 -19.53 1.86 6.78
CA ASP A 33 -18.51 2.79 6.28
C ASP A 33 -18.66 2.87 4.75
N ASN A 34 -19.45 3.85 4.29
CA ASN A 34 -19.51 4.23 2.88
C ASN A 34 -18.09 4.55 2.42
N THR A 35 -17.75 4.18 1.18
CA THR A 35 -16.43 4.48 0.61
C THR A 35 -16.12 5.98 0.77
N SER A 36 -15.12 6.32 1.58
CA SER A 36 -14.68 7.72 1.73
C SER A 36 -13.97 8.17 0.46
N LEU A 37 -14.12 9.45 0.09
CA LEU A 37 -13.39 10.04 -1.05
C LEU A 37 -11.88 9.88 -0.88
N GLU A 38 -11.39 10.08 0.35
CA GLU A 38 -10.00 9.87 0.75
C GLU A 38 -9.46 8.49 0.34
N ARG A 39 -10.24 7.43 0.55
CA ARG A 39 -9.87 6.06 0.19
C ARG A 39 -9.80 5.85 -1.32
N VAL A 40 -10.71 6.45 -2.08
CA VAL A 40 -10.71 6.39 -3.56
C VAL A 40 -9.50 7.13 -4.12
N GLU A 41 -9.22 8.33 -3.61
CA GLU A 41 -8.08 9.14 -4.04
C GLU A 41 -6.76 8.48 -3.68
N PHE A 42 -6.66 7.88 -2.49
CA PHE A 42 -5.47 7.17 -2.06
C PHE A 42 -5.21 5.91 -2.92
N ASP A 43 -6.24 5.13 -3.25
CA ASP A 43 -6.06 3.99 -4.15
C ASP A 43 -5.64 4.42 -5.56
N ALA A 44 -6.21 5.50 -6.09
CA ALA A 44 -5.81 6.08 -7.36
C ALA A 44 -4.34 6.56 -7.36
N PHE A 45 -3.86 7.13 -6.24
CA PHE A 45 -2.45 7.50 -6.05
C PHE A 45 -1.54 6.26 -6.11
N VAL A 46 -1.88 5.19 -5.38
CA VAL A 46 -1.07 3.95 -5.35
C VAL A 46 -1.01 3.31 -6.73
N VAL A 47 -2.15 3.19 -7.43
CA VAL A 47 -2.22 2.65 -8.79
C VAL A 47 -1.48 3.55 -9.79
N GLY A 48 -1.67 4.87 -9.70
CA GLY A 48 -1.04 5.84 -10.60
C GLY A 48 0.49 5.89 -10.50
N MET A 49 1.05 5.52 -9.36
CA MET A 49 2.50 5.44 -9.13
C MET A 49 3.07 4.03 -9.28
N LEU A 50 2.23 3.04 -9.66
CA LEU A 50 2.62 1.63 -9.77
C LEU A 50 3.24 1.09 -8.48
N LEU A 51 2.70 1.53 -7.34
CA LEU A 51 3.17 1.13 -6.02
C LEU A 51 2.51 -0.18 -5.60
N GLU A 52 3.31 -1.06 -4.99
CA GLU A 52 2.81 -2.21 -4.26
C GLU A 52 2.71 -1.86 -2.77
N ASP A 53 1.57 -2.19 -2.17
CA ASP A 53 1.34 -1.95 -0.75
C ASP A 53 1.87 -3.12 0.06
N LEU A 54 2.98 -2.87 0.76
CA LEU A 54 3.66 -3.86 1.57
C LEU A 54 2.90 -4.03 2.88
N SER A 55 2.34 -5.23 3.09
CA SER A 55 1.72 -5.56 4.36
C SER A 55 2.74 -5.42 5.50
N PRO A 56 2.42 -4.75 6.62
CA PRO A 56 3.31 -4.68 7.76
C PRO A 56 3.60 -6.11 8.19
N VAL A 57 4.88 -6.50 8.12
CA VAL A 57 5.35 -7.84 8.43
C VAL A 57 4.84 -8.24 9.82
N GLY A 58 3.85 -9.13 9.87
CA GLY A 58 3.12 -9.47 11.09
C GLY A 58 2.06 -10.54 10.94
N GLU A 59 1.46 -10.72 9.76
CA GLU A 59 0.62 -11.88 9.45
C GLU A 59 1.18 -12.61 8.23
N THR A 60 1.91 -13.69 8.50
CA THR A 60 2.12 -14.76 7.51
C THR A 60 0.76 -15.30 7.07
N SER A 61 0.24 -14.78 5.96
CA SER A 61 -0.61 -15.59 5.09
C SER A 61 0.30 -16.68 4.49
N LEU A 62 0.27 -17.85 5.13
CA LEU A 62 0.62 -19.11 4.48
C LEU A 62 -0.26 -19.24 3.24
N GLY A 63 0.25 -18.83 2.09
CA GLY A 63 -0.53 -18.82 0.85
C GLY A 63 0.23 -18.26 -0.33
N SER A 64 1.01 -19.13 -0.97
CA SER A 64 1.32 -19.08 -2.40
C SER A 64 2.37 -18.06 -2.88
N ILE A 65 3.60 -18.17 -2.37
CA ILE A 65 4.77 -18.05 -3.26
C ILE A 65 5.12 -19.49 -3.65
N GLN A 66 4.51 -20.02 -4.71
CA GLN A 66 5.14 -21.10 -5.45
C GLN A 66 6.27 -20.46 -6.23
N MET A 67 7.50 -20.71 -5.77
CA MET A 67 8.65 -20.62 -6.65
C MET A 67 8.56 -21.79 -7.63
N GLU A 68 8.31 -21.49 -8.89
CA GLU A 68 8.83 -22.26 -10.03
C GLU A 68 9.50 -21.28 -10.99
#